data_AF-X0PHG8-F1
#
_entry.id   AF-X0PHG8-F1
#
_cell.length_a   1.000
_cell.length_b   1.000
_cell.length_c   1.000
_cell.angle_alpha   90.00
_cell.angle_beta   90.00
_cell.angle_gamma   90.00
#
_symmetry.space_group_name_H-M   'P 1'
#
loop_
_entity.id
_entity.type
_entity.pdbx_description
1 polymer ?
#
loop_
_entity_poly.entity_id
_entity_poly.type
_entity_poly.pdbx_seq_one_letter_code
_entity_poly.pdbx_strand_id
1 'polypeptide(L)'
;MIKPSQLHPGDRVAIVSLSSGILGESTAQHQLALGLDRPPVIMPNALKGVTFLKHHPKARAADLKAAFADDSIKGIICAIGGDDTYRLLPYLLDDQEFIQNVKTSPKLFTGFSDTTINHLMFYRLGMTSFYGPNFLNDLAELNTEMLPYNKRYFTQFF
;
A
#
# COMPACT_ATOMS: atom_id res chain seq x y z
N MET A 1 -19.24 -0.39 7.21
CA MET A 1 -18.15 -0.26 6.22
C MET A 1 -18.16 -1.47 5.31
N ILE A 2 -17.84 -1.29 4.03
CA ILE A 2 -17.73 -2.33 3.01
C ILE A 2 -16.40 -3.04 3.24
N LYS A 3 -16.47 -4.37 3.42
CA LYS A 3 -15.29 -5.20 3.64
C LYS A 3 -14.74 -5.68 2.29
N PRO A 4 -13.44 -5.50 2.01
CA PRO A 4 -12.81 -6.13 0.84
C PRO A 4 -12.92 -7.65 0.87
N SER A 5 -12.92 -8.28 -0.30
CA SER A 5 -12.78 -9.74 -0.40
C SER A 5 -11.43 -10.21 0.14
N GLN A 6 -11.41 -11.46 0.64
CA GLN A 6 -10.17 -12.15 1.00
C GLN A 6 -9.30 -12.32 -0.25
N LEU A 7 -7.97 -12.25 -0.09
CA LEU A 7 -7.03 -12.56 -1.17
C LEU A 7 -7.01 -14.07 -1.39
N HIS A 8 -6.54 -14.48 -2.55
CA HIS A 8 -6.27 -15.87 -2.87
C HIS A 8 -4.84 -16.03 -3.41
N PRO A 9 -4.22 -17.21 -3.26
CA PRO A 9 -2.94 -17.49 -3.90
C PRO A 9 -3.01 -17.20 -5.42
N GLY A 10 -2.08 -16.38 -5.91
CA GLY A 10 -2.04 -15.93 -7.30
C GLY A 10 -2.65 -14.54 -7.54
N ASP A 11 -3.38 -13.98 -6.57
CA ASP A 11 -3.87 -12.60 -6.66
C ASP A 11 -2.72 -11.60 -6.74
N ARG A 12 -2.91 -10.57 -7.56
CA ARG A 12 -1.94 -9.48 -7.70
C ARG A 12 -2.13 -8.47 -6.57
N VAL A 13 -1.03 -8.14 -5.90
CA VAL A 13 -1.01 -7.17 -4.80
C VAL A 13 -0.10 -6.02 -5.19
N ALA A 14 -0.60 -4.79 -5.10
CA ALA A 14 0.15 -3.58 -5.41
C ALA A 14 0.98 -3.10 -4.21
N ILE A 15 2.21 -2.62 -4.47
CA ILE A 15 3.01 -1.89 -3.47
C ILE A 15 3.00 -0.40 -3.82
N VAL A 16 2.69 0.43 -2.83
CA VAL A 16 2.59 1.89 -2.97
C VAL A 16 3.42 2.63 -1.92
N SER A 17 4.11 3.70 -2.31
CA SER A 17 4.84 4.58 -1.38
C SER A 17 4.04 5.85 -1.14
N LEU A 18 3.08 5.80 -0.22
CA LEU A 18 2.14 6.91 0.04
C LEU A 18 2.69 7.96 1.02
N SER A 19 3.71 7.60 1.78
CA SER A 19 4.42 8.49 2.71
C SER A 19 5.89 8.61 2.31
N SER A 20 6.83 8.03 3.08
CA SER A 20 8.25 8.03 2.73
C SER A 20 8.54 7.26 1.44
N GLY A 21 9.41 7.83 0.60
CA GLY A 21 9.89 7.22 -0.63
C GLY A 21 11.10 6.29 -0.47
N ILE A 22 11.41 5.87 0.76
CA ILE A 22 12.65 5.13 1.08
C ILE A 22 12.80 3.82 0.32
N LEU A 23 11.69 3.19 -0.13
CA LEU A 23 11.73 1.95 -0.90
C LEU A 23 12.53 2.09 -2.22
N GLY A 24 12.58 3.30 -2.77
CA GLY A 24 13.37 3.61 -3.97
C GLY A 24 14.85 3.95 -3.72
N GLU A 25 15.30 3.97 -2.47
CA GLU A 25 16.69 4.27 -2.12
C GLU A 25 17.57 3.02 -2.18
N SER A 26 18.85 3.20 -2.47
CA SER A 26 19.83 2.10 -2.50
C SER A 26 19.95 1.36 -1.16
N THR A 27 19.71 2.06 -0.05
CA THR A 27 19.72 1.48 1.30
C THR A 27 18.61 0.44 1.50
N ALA A 28 17.50 0.53 0.76
CA ALA A 28 16.38 -0.41 0.82
C ALA A 28 16.50 -1.53 -0.23
N GLN A 29 17.51 -1.52 -1.10
CA GLN A 29 17.60 -2.44 -2.25
C GLN A 29 17.63 -3.92 -1.83
N HIS A 30 18.31 -4.24 -0.73
CA HIS A 30 18.35 -5.61 -0.22
C HIS A 30 16.98 -6.10 0.24
N GLN A 31 16.28 -5.29 1.04
CA GLN A 31 14.90 -5.57 1.47
C GLN A 31 13.94 -5.66 0.29
N LEU A 32 14.05 -4.73 -0.67
CA LEU A 32 13.28 -4.80 -1.90
C LEU A 32 13.47 -6.14 -2.61
N ALA A 33 14.71 -6.64 -2.74
CA ALA A 33 14.97 -7.95 -3.35
C ALA A 33 14.33 -9.11 -2.57
N LEU A 34 14.34 -9.07 -1.24
CA LEU A 34 13.70 -10.11 -0.40
C LEU A 34 12.18 -10.16 -0.58
N GLY A 35 11.52 -9.01 -0.67
CA GLY A 35 10.06 -8.92 -0.78
C GLY A 35 9.48 -9.28 -2.16
N LEU A 36 10.31 -9.64 -3.14
CA LEU A 36 9.87 -9.98 -4.52
C LEU A 36 9.60 -11.48 -4.74
N ASP A 37 9.73 -12.33 -3.72
CA ASP A 37 9.54 -13.79 -3.84
C ASP A 37 8.09 -14.19 -4.24
N ARG A 38 7.10 -13.36 -3.88
CA ARG A 38 5.76 -13.34 -4.51
C ARG A 38 5.63 -12.05 -5.29
N PRO A 39 5.81 -12.03 -6.62
CA PRO A 39 6.07 -10.80 -7.37
C PRO A 39 4.90 -9.82 -7.21
N PRO A 40 5.03 -8.80 -6.36
CA PRO A 40 3.98 -7.83 -6.21
C PRO A 40 4.04 -6.87 -7.39
N VAL A 41 2.96 -6.13 -7.62
CA VAL A 41 2.93 -5.07 -8.62
C VAL A 41 3.46 -3.79 -7.98
N ILE A 42 4.73 -3.48 -8.19
CA ILE A 42 5.30 -2.20 -7.74
C ILE A 42 4.67 -1.08 -8.57
N MET A 43 3.97 -0.15 -7.92
CA MET A 43 3.31 0.94 -8.64
C MET A 43 4.34 1.93 -9.22
N PRO A 44 4.03 2.61 -10.34
CA PRO A 44 5.02 3.32 -11.16
C PRO A 44 5.85 4.38 -10.43
N ASN A 45 5.33 4.98 -9.36
CA ASN A 45 6.04 6.01 -8.59
C ASN A 45 6.67 5.47 -7.30
N ALA A 46 6.35 4.25 -6.86
CA ALA A 46 6.73 3.72 -5.56
C ALA A 46 8.24 3.66 -5.30
N LEU A 47 9.06 3.54 -6.36
CA LEU A 47 10.53 3.45 -6.29
C LEU A 47 11.25 4.75 -6.71
N LYS A 48 10.57 5.89 -6.78
CA LYS A 48 11.19 7.16 -7.23
C LYS A 48 12.06 7.86 -6.17
N GLY A 49 12.21 7.26 -5.00
CA GLY A 49 13.05 7.78 -3.91
C GLY A 49 12.38 8.84 -3.05
N VAL A 50 13.01 9.13 -1.92
CA VAL A 50 12.49 10.02 -0.87
C VAL A 50 12.32 11.44 -1.40
N THR A 51 13.33 11.96 -2.11
CA THR A 51 13.33 13.34 -2.61
C THR A 51 12.21 13.59 -3.60
N PHE A 52 12.00 12.70 -4.58
CA PHE A 52 10.92 12.84 -5.56
C PHE A 52 9.56 12.78 -4.86
N LEU A 53 9.30 11.74 -4.07
CA LEU A 53 7.97 11.52 -3.50
C LEU A 53 7.57 12.59 -2.47
N LYS A 54 8.55 13.16 -1.75
CA LYS A 54 8.35 14.33 -0.88
C LYS A 54 7.85 15.55 -1.67
N HIS A 55 8.34 15.79 -2.89
CA HIS A 55 7.93 16.94 -3.70
C HIS A 55 6.72 16.67 -4.61
N HIS A 56 6.34 15.40 -4.80
CA HIS A 56 5.28 15.01 -5.74
C HIS A 56 4.14 14.21 -5.07
N PRO A 57 3.34 14.81 -4.15
CA PRO A 57 2.20 14.13 -3.54
C PRO A 57 1.14 13.67 -4.57
N LYS A 58 0.98 14.40 -5.68
CA LYS A 58 0.12 13.99 -6.80
C LYS A 58 0.56 12.66 -7.42
N ALA A 59 1.87 12.39 -7.50
CA ALA A 59 2.39 11.14 -8.04
C ALA A 59 2.09 9.95 -7.10
N ARG A 60 2.22 10.17 -5.78
CA ARG A 60 1.82 9.18 -4.77
C ARG A 60 0.32 8.87 -4.83
N ALA A 61 -0.52 9.89 -4.94
CA ALA A 61 -1.95 9.71 -5.12
C ALA A 61 -2.29 8.98 -6.43
N ALA A 62 -1.56 9.25 -7.52
CA ALA A 62 -1.76 8.57 -8.80
C ALA A 62 -1.51 7.05 -8.70
N ASP A 63 -0.50 6.62 -7.94
CA ASP A 63 -0.26 5.19 -7.70
C ASP A 63 -1.46 4.54 -6.97
N LEU A 64 -2.00 5.18 -5.94
CA LEU A 64 -3.18 4.64 -5.24
C LEU A 64 -4.41 4.57 -6.15
N LYS A 65 -4.64 5.61 -6.97
CA LYS A 65 -5.74 5.64 -7.94
C LYS A 65 -5.61 4.52 -8.97
N ALA A 66 -4.43 4.37 -9.56
CA ALA A 66 -4.16 3.34 -10.55
C ALA A 66 -4.36 1.93 -9.96
N ALA A 67 -3.92 1.70 -8.71
CA ALA A 67 -4.15 0.43 -8.03
C ALA A 67 -5.65 0.14 -7.78
N PHE A 68 -6.46 1.18 -7.53
CA PHE A 68 -7.91 1.04 -7.40
C PHE A 68 -8.64 0.85 -8.74
N ALA A 69 -8.16 1.48 -9.81
CA ALA A 69 -8.74 1.37 -11.14
C ALA A 69 -8.41 0.05 -11.86
N ASP A 70 -7.32 -0.64 -11.47
CA ASP A 70 -6.93 -1.93 -12.05
C ASP A 70 -7.63 -3.10 -11.34
N ASP A 71 -8.64 -3.70 -11.98
CA ASP A 71 -9.39 -4.85 -11.46
C ASP A 71 -8.54 -6.12 -11.28
N SER A 72 -7.36 -6.21 -11.89
CA SER A 72 -6.43 -7.31 -11.66
C SER A 72 -5.74 -7.23 -10.29
N ILE A 73 -5.67 -6.05 -9.68
CA ILE A 73 -5.14 -5.84 -8.32
C ILE A 73 -6.22 -6.17 -7.29
N LYS A 74 -5.94 -7.11 -6.39
CA LYS A 74 -6.88 -7.52 -5.31
C LYS A 74 -6.52 -6.96 -3.94
N GLY A 75 -5.26 -6.59 -3.75
CA GLY A 75 -4.76 -6.00 -2.52
C GLY A 75 -3.74 -4.89 -2.75
N ILE A 76 -3.55 -4.04 -1.75
CA ILE A 76 -2.63 -2.91 -1.74
C ILE A 76 -1.90 -2.92 -0.40
N ILE A 77 -0.57 -2.92 -0.43
CA ILE A 77 0.30 -2.87 0.74
C ILE A 77 1.15 -1.61 0.65
N CYS A 78 1.13 -0.79 1.70
CA CYS A 78 2.03 0.37 1.77
C CYS A 78 3.48 -0.08 1.92
N ALA A 79 4.39 0.63 1.26
CA ALA A 79 5.81 0.37 1.33
C ALA A 79 6.34 0.56 2.76
N ILE A 80 6.03 1.72 3.35
CA ILE A 80 6.38 2.15 4.71
C ILE A 80 5.53 3.38 5.09
N GLY A 81 5.54 3.75 6.37
CA GLY A 81 5.03 5.04 6.86
C GLY A 81 5.96 6.24 6.59
N GLY A 82 5.80 7.30 7.38
CA GLY A 82 6.52 8.58 7.26
C GLY A 82 5.79 9.65 8.05
N ASP A 83 5.49 10.82 7.47
CA ASP A 83 4.90 11.95 8.22
C ASP A 83 4.02 12.93 7.40
N ASP A 84 3.74 12.66 6.12
CA ASP A 84 3.10 13.64 5.24
C ASP A 84 1.99 13.09 4.31
N THR A 85 1.46 11.90 4.59
CA THR A 85 0.40 11.27 3.77
C THR A 85 -0.86 12.15 3.64
N TYR A 86 -1.15 13.03 4.60
CA TYR A 86 -2.29 13.95 4.55
C TYR A 86 -2.30 14.86 3.32
N ARG A 87 -1.14 15.12 2.71
CA ARG A 87 -1.00 15.90 1.48
C ARG A 87 -1.64 15.23 0.27
N LEU A 88 -1.93 13.93 0.34
CA LEU A 88 -2.59 13.18 -0.73
C LEU A 88 -4.11 13.41 -0.74
N LEU A 89 -4.70 13.82 0.38
CA LEU A 89 -6.15 13.86 0.56
C LEU A 89 -6.90 14.70 -0.48
N PRO A 90 -6.46 15.92 -0.86
CA PRO A 90 -7.15 16.69 -1.92
C PRO A 90 -7.14 15.96 -3.27
N TYR A 91 -6.08 15.22 -3.58
CA TYR A 91 -6.01 14.46 -4.83
C TYR A 91 -6.92 13.23 -4.82
N LEU A 92 -7.28 12.70 -3.65
CA LEU A 92 -8.06 11.45 -3.52
C LEU A 92 -9.53 11.72 -3.21
N LEU A 93 -9.82 12.62 -2.27
CA LEU A 93 -11.18 12.92 -1.81
C LEU A 93 -11.93 13.91 -2.71
N ASP A 94 -11.26 14.57 -3.64
CA ASP A 94 -11.92 15.39 -4.67
C ASP A 94 -12.10 14.62 -5.99
N ASP A 95 -11.56 13.40 -6.09
CA ASP A 95 -11.61 12.56 -7.29
C ASP A 95 -12.79 11.57 -7.23
N GLN A 96 -13.82 11.84 -8.04
CA GLN A 96 -15.05 11.05 -8.04
C GLN A 96 -14.84 9.61 -8.53
N GLU A 97 -13.92 9.40 -9.48
CA GLU A 97 -13.63 8.07 -10.00
C GLU A 97 -12.96 7.21 -8.93
N PHE A 98 -11.96 7.76 -8.24
CA PHE A 98 -11.32 7.08 -7.11
C PHE A 98 -12.32 6.72 -6.01
N ILE A 99 -13.17 7.67 -5.61
CA ILE A 99 -14.20 7.45 -4.58
C ILE A 99 -15.15 6.35 -5.00
N GLN A 100 -15.58 6.35 -6.27
CA GLN A 100 -16.47 5.34 -6.81
C GLN A 100 -15.80 3.96 -6.78
N ASN A 101 -14.55 3.85 -7.25
CA ASN A 101 -13.78 2.61 -7.26
C ASN A 101 -13.62 2.02 -5.85
N VAL A 102 -13.32 2.87 -4.85
CA VAL A 102 -13.24 2.44 -3.43
C VAL A 102 -14.57 1.85 -2.94
N LYS A 103 -15.71 2.41 -3.36
CA LYS A 103 -17.04 1.97 -2.92
C LYS A 103 -17.54 0.73 -3.64
N THR A 104 -17.26 0.58 -4.94
CA THR A 104 -17.80 -0.53 -5.75
C THR A 104 -16.85 -1.69 -5.92
N SER A 105 -15.55 -1.45 -5.82
CA SER A 105 -14.51 -2.48 -5.87
C SER A 105 -13.54 -2.31 -4.70
N PRO A 106 -13.99 -2.54 -3.45
CA PRO A 106 -13.13 -2.44 -2.28
C PRO A 106 -11.97 -3.46 -2.37
N LYS A 107 -10.74 -2.98 -2.20
CA LYS A 107 -9.53 -3.81 -2.22
C LYS A 107 -8.94 -3.90 -0.82
N LEU A 108 -8.30 -5.02 -0.49
CA LEU A 108 -7.57 -5.13 0.77
C LEU A 108 -6.52 -4.00 0.80
N PHE A 109 -6.49 -3.21 1.86
CA PHE A 109 -5.50 -2.16 2.04
C PHE A 109 -4.86 -2.29 3.41
N THR A 110 -3.53 -2.36 3.46
CA THR A 110 -2.79 -2.51 4.73
C THR A 110 -1.50 -1.72 4.80
N GLY A 111 -1.15 -1.37 6.03
CA GLY A 111 0.03 -0.65 6.46
C GLY A 111 -0.19 -0.13 7.88
N PHE A 112 0.78 0.61 8.40
CA PHE A 112 0.68 1.21 9.73
C PHE A 112 1.47 2.53 9.81
N SER A 113 1.52 3.14 10.99
CA SER A 113 2.17 4.44 11.24
C SER A 113 1.46 5.56 10.46
N ASP A 114 2.14 6.41 9.71
CA ASP A 114 1.53 7.52 8.94
C ASP A 114 0.48 7.04 7.91
N THR A 115 0.51 5.76 7.52
CA THR A 115 -0.57 5.10 6.75
C THR A 115 -1.94 5.25 7.45
N THR A 116 -1.97 5.56 8.74
CA THR A 116 -3.18 5.96 9.50
C THR A 116 -4.02 6.98 8.74
N ILE A 117 -3.41 7.93 8.05
CA ILE A 117 -4.15 8.92 7.26
C ILE A 117 -4.98 8.25 6.15
N ASN A 118 -4.43 7.26 5.46
CA ASN A 118 -5.19 6.48 4.48
C ASN A 118 -6.29 5.65 5.16
N HIS A 119 -6.02 5.07 6.33
CA HIS A 119 -7.05 4.33 7.08
C HIS A 119 -8.23 5.22 7.48
N LEU A 120 -7.97 6.45 7.94
CA LEU A 120 -9.01 7.44 8.24
C LEU A 120 -9.77 7.88 6.99
N MET A 121 -9.07 8.04 5.86
CA MET A 121 -9.68 8.32 4.57
C MET A 121 -10.62 7.18 4.14
N PHE A 122 -10.18 5.92 4.19
CA PHE A 122 -11.02 4.77 3.86
C PHE A 122 -12.19 4.60 4.82
N TYR A 123 -11.99 4.85 6.12
CA TYR A 123 -13.07 4.90 7.10
C TYR A 123 -14.14 5.92 6.69
N ARG A 124 -13.74 7.14 6.30
CA ARG A 124 -14.66 8.18 5.79
C ARG A 124 -15.38 7.77 4.51
N LEU A 125 -14.71 7.05 3.62
CA LEU A 125 -15.32 6.51 2.40
C LEU A 125 -16.18 5.26 2.65
N GLY A 126 -16.19 4.76 3.89
CA GLY A 126 -16.98 3.62 4.30
C GLY A 126 -16.35 2.28 3.94
N MET A 127 -15.05 2.20 3.66
CA MET A 127 -14.33 0.95 3.36
C MET A 127 -13.51 0.49 4.57
N THR A 128 -13.59 -0.81 4.90
CA THR A 128 -12.71 -1.42 5.90
C THR A 128 -11.29 -1.53 5.35
N SER A 129 -10.31 -1.09 6.14
CA SER A 129 -8.88 -1.30 5.87
C SER A 129 -8.20 -1.93 7.09
N PHE A 130 -6.98 -2.42 6.93
CA PHE A 130 -6.29 -3.23 7.94
C PHE A 130 -5.05 -2.50 8.43
N TYR A 131 -5.10 -1.97 9.66
CA TYR A 131 -3.91 -1.49 10.34
C TYR A 131 -3.03 -2.69 10.65
N GLY A 132 -1.96 -2.86 9.88
CA GLY A 132 -1.31 -4.17 9.74
C GLY A 132 0.01 -4.08 8.99
N PRO A 133 0.53 -5.21 8.51
CA PRO A 133 1.89 -5.29 7.98
C PRO A 133 2.09 -4.37 6.77
N ASN A 134 3.30 -3.83 6.64
CA ASN A 134 3.73 -3.07 5.49
C ASN A 134 4.88 -3.80 4.77
N PHE A 135 5.30 -3.31 3.60
CA PHE A 135 6.29 -4.02 2.80
C PHE A 135 7.65 -4.11 3.52
N LEU A 136 8.25 -2.97 3.90
CA LEU A 136 9.62 -2.95 4.40
C LEU A 136 9.78 -3.56 5.79
N ASN A 137 8.82 -3.36 6.69
CA ASN A 137 8.92 -3.82 8.06
C ASN A 137 8.53 -5.29 8.24
N ASP A 138 7.73 -5.86 7.34
CA ASP A 138 7.14 -7.19 7.55
C ASP A 138 7.43 -8.16 6.41
N LEU A 139 7.13 -7.77 5.16
CA LEU A 139 7.30 -8.65 3.99
C LEU A 139 8.76 -8.76 3.57
N ALA A 140 9.51 -7.68 3.75
CA ALA A 140 10.92 -7.54 3.43
C ALA A 140 11.78 -7.44 4.71
N GLU A 141 11.36 -8.15 5.76
CA GLU A 141 12.17 -8.36 6.96
C GLU A 141 13.53 -8.98 6.59
N LEU A 142 14.59 -8.62 7.31
CA LEU A 142 15.97 -9.00 7.00
C LEU A 142 16.30 -10.47 7.30
N ASN A 143 15.40 -11.17 7.96
CA ASN A 143 15.54 -12.60 8.21
C ASN A 143 15.26 -13.42 6.94
N THR A 144 15.71 -14.67 6.93
CA THR A 144 15.49 -15.61 5.82
C THR A 144 14.01 -15.91 5.54
N GLU A 145 13.17 -15.84 6.58
CA GLU A 145 11.73 -15.95 6.47
C GLU A 145 11.04 -14.83 7.27
N MET A 146 9.81 -14.49 6.88
CA MET A 146 8.92 -13.66 7.69
C MET A 146 8.79 -14.23 9.10
N LEU A 147 8.88 -13.36 10.12
CA LEU A 147 8.80 -13.77 11.53
C LEU A 147 7.50 -14.58 11.79
N PRO A 148 7.54 -15.66 12.59
CA PRO A 148 6.41 -16.59 12.73
C PRO A 148 5.09 -15.92 13.14
N TYR A 149 5.14 -14.91 14.01
CA TYR A 149 3.96 -14.15 14.41
C TYR A 149 3.38 -13.38 13.22
N ASN A 150 4.19 -12.59 12.52
CA ASN A 150 3.76 -11.78 11.38
C ASN A 150 3.25 -12.69 10.25
N LYS A 151 3.95 -13.81 10.00
CA LYS A 151 3.55 -14.85 9.03
C LYS A 151 2.14 -15.37 9.33
N ARG A 152 1.85 -15.74 10.58
CA ARG A 152 0.52 -16.24 11.00
C ARG A 152 -0.63 -15.27 10.73
N TYR A 153 -0.40 -13.98 10.91
CA TYR A 153 -1.46 -12.97 10.71
C TYR A 153 -1.51 -12.48 9.26
N PHE A 154 -0.38 -12.36 8.58
CA PHE A 154 -0.34 -12.05 7.16
C PHE A 154 -1.06 -13.11 6.33
N THR A 155 -0.93 -14.40 6.69
CA THR A 155 -1.67 -15.48 6.02
C THR A 155 -3.19 -15.39 6.18
N GLN A 156 -3.72 -14.61 7.12
CA GLN A 156 -5.18 -14.42 7.26
C GLN A 156 -5.75 -13.43 6.24
N PHE A 157 -4.89 -12.73 5.49
CA PHE A 157 -5.31 -11.96 4.32
C PHE A 157 -5.66 -12.86 3.12
N PHE A 158 -5.13 -14.10 3.10
CA PHE A 158 -5.35 -15.13 2.08
C PHE A 158 -6.32 -16.20 2.59
#